data_AF-A0A151I9G2-F1
#
_entry.id   AF-A0A151I9G2-F1
#
_cell.length_a   1.000
_cell.length_b   1.000
_cell.length_c   1.000
_cell.angle_alpha   90.00
_cell.angle_beta   90.00
_cell.angle_gamma   90.00
#
_symmetry.space_group_name_H-M   'P 1'
#
loop_
_entity.id
_entity.type
_entity.pdbx_description
1 polymer ?
#
loop_
_entity_poly.entity_id
_entity_poly.type
_entity_poly.pdbx_seq_one_letter_code
_entity_poly.pdbx_strand_id
1 'polypeptide(L)'
;MSPTFHKLLQHGCEIAKQFPLPMLYFSEDALESWHKFYRRNLISHARQRSRKCRLLDVFNRALYFSDPKISLILINERLQTINDQIPEQIQRFCRQ
;
A
#
# COMPACT_ATOMS: atom_id res chain seq x y z
N MET A 1 -13.55 10.00 -24.07
CA MET A 1 -13.41 9.73 -22.62
C MET A 1 -11.93 9.77 -22.26
N SER A 2 -11.58 10.00 -20.98
CA SER A 2 -10.16 9.90 -20.60
C SER A 2 -9.67 8.46 -20.79
N PRO A 3 -8.38 8.25 -21.09
CA PRO A 3 -7.82 6.90 -21.23
C PRO A 3 -8.07 6.02 -20.01
N THR A 4 -8.04 6.60 -18.80
CA THR A 4 -8.34 5.91 -17.55
C THR A 4 -9.78 5.40 -17.50
N PHE A 5 -10.75 6.26 -17.82
CA PHE A 5 -12.16 5.86 -17.83
C PHE A 5 -12.46 4.82 -18.91
N HIS A 6 -11.88 4.99 -20.11
CA HIS A 6 -12.02 4.02 -21.19
C HIS A 6 -11.44 2.66 -20.80
N LYS A 7 -10.23 2.63 -20.22
CA LYS A 7 -9.58 1.39 -19.74
C LYS A 7 -10.41 0.69 -18.66
N LEU A 8 -11.02 1.44 -17.75
CA LEU A 8 -11.88 0.88 -16.71
C LEU A 8 -13.17 0.29 -17.28
N LEU A 9 -13.90 1.06 -18.10
CA LEU A 9 -15.23 0.65 -18.57
C LEU A 9 -15.18 -0.40 -19.69
N GLN A 10 -14.22 -0.32 -20.61
CA GLN A 10 -14.13 -1.28 -21.73
C GLN A 10 -13.22 -2.48 -21.41
N HIS A 11 -12.06 -2.24 -20.80
CA HIS A 11 -11.05 -3.28 -20.60
C HIS A 11 -10.95 -3.78 -19.15
N GLY A 12 -11.68 -3.18 -18.20
CA GLY A 12 -11.52 -3.48 -16.77
C GLY A 12 -11.76 -4.95 -16.43
N CYS A 13 -12.80 -5.57 -16.99
CA CYS A 13 -13.10 -6.99 -16.77
C CYS A 13 -12.04 -7.92 -17.35
N GLU A 14 -11.51 -7.60 -18.54
CA GLU A 14 -10.46 -8.39 -19.20
C GLU A 14 -9.15 -8.31 -18.40
N ILE A 15 -8.80 -7.10 -17.97
CA ILE A 15 -7.63 -6.82 -17.14
C ILE A 15 -7.76 -7.54 -15.79
N ALA A 16 -8.91 -7.44 -15.12
CA ALA A 16 -9.13 -8.08 -13.82
C ALA A 16 -8.98 -9.61 -13.86
N LYS A 17 -9.41 -10.25 -14.96
CA LYS A 17 -9.28 -11.71 -15.16
C LYS A 17 -7.83 -12.18 -15.36
N GLN A 18 -6.91 -11.29 -15.76
CA GLN A 18 -5.51 -11.65 -15.98
C GLN A 18 -4.70 -11.73 -14.69
N PHE A 19 -5.18 -11.13 -13.59
CA PHE A 19 -4.44 -11.10 -12.33
C PHE A 19 -4.67 -12.37 -11.50
N PRO A 20 -3.60 -12.99 -10.96
CA PRO A 20 -3.72 -14.17 -10.11
C PRO A 20 -4.16 -13.86 -8.68
N LEU A 21 -4.13 -12.57 -8.28
CA LEU A 21 -4.48 -12.06 -6.96
C LEU A 21 -5.39 -10.84 -7.11
N PRO A 22 -6.12 -10.43 -6.05
CA PRO A 22 -6.94 -9.23 -6.10
C PRO A 22 -6.12 -8.03 -6.58
N MET A 23 -6.68 -7.27 -7.53
CA MET A 23 -5.97 -6.19 -8.23
C MET A 23 -5.29 -5.17 -7.29
N LEU A 24 -5.86 -4.94 -6.11
CA LEU A 24 -5.30 -4.04 -5.09
C LEU A 24 -3.90 -4.44 -4.59
N TYR A 25 -3.53 -5.73 -4.65
CA TYR A 25 -2.18 -6.20 -4.30
C TYR A 25 -1.10 -5.62 -5.22
N PHE A 26 -1.48 -5.21 -6.44
CA PHE A 26 -0.58 -4.62 -7.44
C PHE A 26 -0.66 -3.08 -7.48
N SER A 27 -1.33 -2.47 -6.50
CA SER A 27 -1.49 -1.02 -6.43
C SER A 27 -0.17 -0.30 -6.11
N GLU A 28 0.00 0.89 -6.68
CA GLU A 28 1.18 1.75 -6.43
C GLU A 28 1.04 2.54 -5.12
N ASP A 29 -0.18 2.67 -4.58
CA ASP A 29 -0.48 3.46 -3.36
C ASP A 29 0.37 3.04 -2.16
N ALA A 30 0.65 1.74 -2.04
CA ALA A 30 1.52 1.22 -0.99
C ALA A 30 2.96 1.74 -1.13
N LEU A 31 3.50 1.75 -2.35
CA LEU A 31 4.85 2.25 -2.65
C LEU A 31 4.95 3.76 -2.46
N GLU A 32 3.92 4.51 -2.88
CA GLU A 32 3.89 5.96 -2.68
C GLU A 32 3.81 6.34 -1.19
N SER A 33 3.04 5.57 -0.41
CA SER A 33 2.98 5.73 1.05
C SER A 33 4.34 5.47 1.70
N TRP A 34 5.10 4.48 1.21
CA TRP A 34 6.48 4.25 1.62
C TRP A 34 7.39 5.44 1.31
N HIS A 35 7.24 6.13 0.19
CA HIS A 35 8.00 7.37 -0.07
C HIS A 35 7.78 8.45 0.98
N LYS A 36 6.56 8.62 1.48
CA LYS A 36 6.27 9.53 2.60
C LYS A 36 6.97 9.07 3.88
N PHE A 37 6.95 7.77 4.16
CA PHE A 37 7.69 7.18 5.28
C PHE A 37 9.20 7.45 5.17
N TYR A 38 9.81 7.22 4.01
CA TYR A 38 11.24 7.46 3.79
C TYR A 38 11.63 8.90 4.08
N ARG A 39 10.90 9.88 3.50
CA ARG A 39 11.17 11.31 3.72
C ARG A 39 11.06 11.69 5.19
N ARG A 40 10.03 11.20 5.89
CA ARG A 40 9.85 11.48 7.32
C ARG A 40 11.01 10.95 8.16
N ASN A 41 11.44 9.70 7.92
CA ASN A 41 12.50 9.07 8.72
C ASN A 41 13.89 9.66 8.43
N LEU A 42 14.14 10.13 7.20
CA LEU A 42 15.37 10.87 6.87
C LEU A 42 15.56 12.12 7.72
N ILE A 43 14.47 12.83 8.04
CA ILE A 43 14.50 14.10 8.79
C ILE A 43 14.58 13.83 10.29
N SER A 44 13.75 12.93 10.80
CA SER A 44 13.50 12.79 12.25
C SER A 44 14.27 11.67 12.95
N HIS A 45 14.72 10.63 12.24
CA HIS A 45 15.26 9.42 12.88
C HIS A 45 16.67 9.04 12.41
N ALA A 46 17.10 9.51 11.24
CA ALA A 46 18.40 9.15 10.68
C ALA A 46 19.53 10.02 11.26
N ARG A 47 20.70 9.42 11.50
CA ARG A 47 21.88 10.18 11.94
C ARG A 47 22.38 11.08 10.81
N GLN A 48 22.67 12.34 11.14
CA GLN A 48 23.08 13.37 10.18
C GLN A 48 24.61 13.48 10.00
N ARG A 49 25.36 12.42 10.33
CA ARG A 49 26.83 12.42 10.27
C ARG A 49 27.39 12.27 8.86
N SER A 50 26.78 11.43 8.04
CA SER A 50 27.15 11.23 6.64
C SER A 50 25.95 10.73 5.83
N ARG A 51 25.99 10.92 4.51
CA ARG A 51 24.94 10.38 3.62
C ARG A 51 24.82 8.85 3.75
N LYS A 52 25.96 8.15 3.89
CA LYS A 52 25.99 6.69 4.06
C LYS A 52 25.29 6.27 5.36
N CYS A 53 25.63 6.91 6.48
CA CYS A 53 24.98 6.62 7.76
C CYS A 53 23.47 6.92 7.71
N ARG A 54 23.10 8.04 7.09
CA ARG A 54 21.69 8.44 6.96
C ARG A 54 20.87 7.41 6.18
N LEU A 55 21.39 6.96 5.03
CA LEU A 55 20.71 5.95 4.21
C LEU A 55 20.64 4.60 4.92
N LEU A 56 21.72 4.19 5.61
CA LEU A 56 21.75 2.95 6.37
C LEU A 56 20.69 2.95 7.48
N ASP A 57 20.56 4.04 8.23
CA ASP A 57 19.60 4.14 9.33
C ASP A 57 18.15 4.05 8.82
N VAL A 58 17.84 4.73 7.71
CA VAL A 58 16.51 4.66 7.09
C VAL A 58 16.22 3.28 6.49
N PHE A 59 17.22 2.66 5.86
CA PHE A 59 17.11 1.30 5.32
C PHE A 59 16.83 0.29 6.43
N ASN A 60 17.62 0.30 7.51
CA ASN A 60 17.41 -0.58 8.65
C ASN A 60 16.01 -0.38 9.27
N ARG A 61 15.56 0.88 9.35
CA ARG A 61 14.23 1.18 9.86
C ARG A 61 13.14 0.62 8.95
N ALA A 62 13.26 0.78 7.64
CA ALA A 62 12.34 0.17 6.68
C ALA A 62 12.29 -1.35 6.82
N LEU A 63 13.44 -2.01 7.01
CA LEU A 63 13.52 -3.45 7.27
C LEU A 63 12.71 -3.86 8.50
N TYR A 64 12.90 -3.19 9.64
CA TYR A 64 12.15 -3.50 10.86
C TYR A 64 10.64 -3.32 10.69
N PHE A 65 10.21 -2.28 9.98
CA PHE A 65 8.78 -2.06 9.72
C PHE A 65 8.19 -3.04 8.68
N SER A 66 9.02 -3.58 7.80
CA SER A 66 8.62 -4.62 6.85
C SER A 66 8.63 -6.03 7.43
N ASP A 67 9.13 -6.21 8.66
CA ASP A 67 9.11 -7.50 9.34
C ASP A 67 7.66 -7.98 9.52
N PRO A 68 7.28 -9.16 8.99
CA PRO A 68 5.93 -9.68 9.09
C PRO A 68 5.50 -9.92 10.54
N LYS A 69 6.40 -10.40 11.40
CA LYS A 69 6.10 -10.69 12.81
C LYS A 69 5.80 -9.40 13.56
N ILE A 70 6.57 -8.34 13.33
CA ILE A 70 6.31 -7.02 13.92
C ILE A 70 5.01 -6.44 13.36
N SER A 71 4.79 -6.56 12.05
CA SER A 71 3.58 -6.06 11.39
C SER A 71 2.31 -6.76 11.87
N LEU A 72 2.38 -8.07 12.15
CA LEU A 72 1.24 -8.86 12.62
C LEU A 72 0.77 -8.48 14.03
N ILE A 73 1.65 -7.92 14.88
CA ILE A 73 1.27 -7.48 16.24
C ILE A 73 0.17 -6.41 16.16
N LEU A 74 0.21 -5.53 15.16
CA LEU A 74 -0.71 -4.40 15.00
C LEU A 74 -1.84 -4.66 14.00
N ILE A 75 -2.02 -5.92 13.54
CA ILE A 75 -2.94 -6.19 12.44
C ILE A 75 -4.41 -5.99 12.82
N ASN A 76 -4.79 -6.33 14.05
CA ASN A 76 -6.16 -6.24 14.52
C ASN A 76 -6.66 -4.78 14.54
N GLU A 77 -5.81 -3.83 14.93
CA GLU A 77 -6.13 -2.40 14.93
C GLU A 77 -6.34 -1.85 13.51
N ARG A 78 -5.58 -2.35 12.53
CA ARG A 78 -5.69 -1.93 11.12
C ARG A 78 -6.93 -2.49 10.44
N LEU A 79 -7.39 -3.68 10.83
CA LEU A 79 -8.57 -4.29 10.22
C LEU A 79 -9.87 -3.61 10.64
N GLN A 80 -9.93 -3.02 11.84
CA GLN A 80 -11.11 -2.32 12.33
C GLN A 80 -11.47 -1.09 11.49
N THR A 81 -10.50 -0.41 10.88
CA THR A 81 -10.72 0.84 10.13
C THR A 81 -11.32 0.63 8.74
N ILE A 82 -11.30 -0.59 8.19
CA ILE A 82 -11.67 -0.85 6.79
C ILE A 82 -13.17 -1.17 6.63
N ASN A 83 -13.80 -1.75 7.66
CA ASN A 83 -15.16 -2.31 7.53
C ASN A 83 -16.28 -1.25 7.49
N ASP A 84 -16.02 -0.01 7.91
CA ASP A 84 -17.08 0.97 8.13
C ASP A 84 -17.55 1.71 6.87
N GLN A 85 -16.94 1.49 5.70
CA GLN A 85 -17.09 2.41 4.55
C GLN A 85 -17.55 1.79 3.21
N ILE A 86 -17.98 0.53 3.14
CA ILE A 86 -18.28 -0.13 1.85
C ILE A 86 -19.78 0.00 1.47
N PRO A 87 -20.14 0.66 0.35
CA PRO A 87 -21.51 0.77 -0.14
C PRO A 87 -22.15 -0.59 -0.49
N GLU A 88 -23.46 -0.70 -0.29
CA GLU A 88 -24.22 -1.94 -0.46
C GLU A 88 -24.18 -2.50 -1.90
N GLN A 89 -24.17 -1.62 -2.91
CA GLN A 89 -24.12 -2.02 -4.32
C GLN A 89 -22.84 -2.81 -4.65
N ILE A 90 -21.71 -2.40 -4.04
CA ILE A 90 -20.41 -3.06 -4.23
C ILE A 90 -20.42 -4.42 -3.51
N GLN A 91 -21.01 -4.49 -2.31
CA GLN A 91 -21.13 -5.75 -1.57
C GLN A 91 -21.94 -6.79 -2.35
N ARG A 92 -22.99 -6.38 -3.06
CA ARG A 92 -23.78 -7.28 -3.92
C ARG A 92 -22.97 -7.77 -5.11
N PHE A 93 -22.18 -6.89 -5.73
CA PHE A 93 -21.32 -7.25 -6.87
C PHE A 93 -20.25 -8.30 -6.49
N CYS A 94 -19.65 -8.19 -5.30
CA CYS A 94 -18.62 -9.13 -4.85
C CYS A 94 -19.15 -10.52 -4.44
N ARG A 95 -20.47 -10.70 -4.27
CA ARG A 95 -21.08 -11.99 -3.89
C ARG A 95 -21.58 -12.82 -5.07
N GLN A 96 -21.56 -12.26 -6.27
CA GLN A 96 -21.91 -12.95 -7.53
C GLN A 96 -20.70 -13.68 -8.10
#